data_AF-A0A8H7PTZ9-F1
#
_entry.id   AF-A0A8H7PTZ9-F1
#
_cell.length_a   1.000
_cell.length_b   1.000
_cell.length_c   1.000
_cell.angle_alpha   90.00
_cell.angle_beta   90.00
_cell.angle_gamma   90.00
#
_symmetry.space_group_name_H-M   'P 1'
#
loop_
_entity.id
_entity.type
_entity.pdbx_description
1 polymer ?
#
loop_
_entity_poly.entity_id
_entity_poly.type
_entity_poly.pdbx_seq_one_letter_code
_entity_poly.pdbx_strand_id
1 'polypeptide(L)'
;TLIAALAFFLSASLIINYFVVFTKPSHVSYAIADPMPDPPHPTLTSLIMVPGHAIYHGVMNESDLNNDKGWTLEEFQKGGQIKVFMNHIKKSIELLQDDEKSLLVMSGGETRPLAGPLSEAQSYWQIAQYYLSKTSSSGSLDRIATEEHARDSMENLLFSICRFYELTGNYPDKITVIGFEFKKERFINIHRAALRYPIERFHYIGIDPEDIPKDVAKGENQNSLGPFEQDVYGCHGRLWQKKLDRNPFRRQ
;
A
#
# COMPACT_ATOMS: atom_id res chain seq x y z
N THR A 1 -23.73 -33.40 56.79
CA THR A 1 -24.70 -33.50 55.67
C THR A 1 -24.83 -32.20 54.89
N LEU A 2 -25.10 -31.05 55.51
CA LEU A 2 -25.24 -29.76 54.80
C LEU A 2 -23.94 -29.26 54.12
N ILE A 3 -22.80 -29.36 54.81
CA ILE A 3 -21.49 -28.90 54.30
C ILE A 3 -21.04 -29.72 53.08
N ALA A 4 -21.26 -31.04 53.11
CA ALA A 4 -20.93 -31.92 51.99
C ALA A 4 -21.80 -31.62 50.75
N ALA A 5 -23.08 -31.32 50.96
CA ALA A 5 -23.97 -30.92 49.87
C ALA A 5 -23.53 -29.58 49.24
N LEU A 6 -23.17 -28.59 50.06
CA LEU A 6 -22.68 -27.29 49.58
C LEU A 6 -21.38 -27.42 48.78
N ALA A 7 -20.43 -28.23 49.26
CA ALA A 7 -19.18 -28.49 48.55
C ALA A 7 -19.43 -29.17 47.19
N PHE A 8 -20.37 -30.11 47.14
CA PHE A 8 -20.76 -30.77 45.89
C PHE A 8 -21.33 -29.76 44.88
N PHE A 9 -22.28 -28.92 45.29
CA PHE A 9 -22.88 -27.92 44.39
C PHE A 9 -21.87 -26.88 43.89
N LEU A 10 -20.95 -26.43 44.76
CA LEU A 10 -19.89 -25.50 44.36
C LEU A 10 -18.94 -26.15 43.35
N SER A 11 -18.51 -27.39 43.60
CA SER A 11 -17.61 -28.11 42.68
C SER A 11 -18.28 -28.38 41.32
N ALA A 12 -19.55 -28.78 41.32
CA ALA A 12 -20.33 -28.98 40.10
C ALA A 12 -20.50 -27.67 39.33
N SER A 13 -20.81 -26.56 40.01
CA SER A 13 -20.94 -25.24 39.40
C SER A 13 -19.62 -24.77 38.78
N LEU A 14 -18.49 -24.99 39.46
CA LEU A 14 -17.16 -24.65 38.96
C LEU A 14 -16.79 -25.46 37.71
N ILE A 15 -17.10 -26.76 37.70
CA ILE A 15 -16.88 -27.63 36.55
C ILE A 15 -17.75 -27.21 35.38
N ILE A 16 -19.04 -26.94 35.60
CA ILE A 16 -19.97 -26.48 34.56
C ILE A 16 -19.51 -25.14 33.99
N ASN A 17 -19.14 -24.18 34.83
CA ASN A 17 -18.63 -22.88 34.36
C ASN A 17 -17.29 -23.02 33.63
N TYR A 18 -16.40 -23.92 34.08
CA TYR A 18 -15.17 -24.23 33.35
C TYR A 18 -15.49 -24.77 31.96
N PHE A 19 -16.42 -25.72 31.83
CA PHE A 19 -16.83 -26.19 30.51
C PHE A 19 -17.50 -25.09 29.70
N VAL A 20 -18.43 -24.29 30.25
CA VAL A 20 -19.09 -23.21 29.49
C VAL A 20 -18.10 -22.14 29.02
N VAL A 21 -17.09 -21.80 29.82
CA VAL A 21 -16.09 -20.77 29.47
C VAL A 21 -15.00 -21.32 28.53
N PHE A 22 -14.58 -22.57 28.71
CA PHE A 22 -13.43 -23.15 28.01
C PHE A 22 -13.77 -24.16 26.92
N THR A 23 -15.02 -24.64 26.83
CA THR A 23 -15.51 -25.18 25.57
C THR A 23 -15.69 -24.00 24.64
N LYS A 24 -14.75 -23.84 23.70
CA LYS A 24 -14.97 -22.97 22.54
C LYS A 24 -16.36 -23.35 22.01
N PRO A 25 -17.29 -22.39 21.84
CA PRO A 25 -18.45 -22.68 21.03
C PRO A 25 -17.91 -23.28 19.74
N SER A 26 -18.39 -24.47 19.37
CA SER A 26 -18.20 -24.98 18.02
C SER A 26 -18.77 -23.90 17.13
N HIS A 27 -17.90 -23.03 16.62
CA HIS A 27 -18.28 -22.07 15.61
C HIS A 27 -18.77 -22.95 14.48
N VAL A 28 -20.10 -23.02 14.35
CA VAL A 28 -20.72 -23.44 13.10
C VAL A 28 -20.21 -22.39 12.12
N SER A 29 -19.13 -22.74 11.43
CA SER A 29 -18.66 -21.99 10.28
C SER A 29 -19.74 -22.19 9.24
N TYR A 30 -20.77 -21.36 9.30
CA TYR A 30 -21.48 -21.00 8.10
C TYR A 30 -20.38 -20.39 7.24
N ALA A 31 -19.86 -21.17 6.29
CA ALA A 31 -19.21 -20.61 5.14
C ALA A 31 -20.28 -19.74 4.48
N ILE A 32 -20.36 -18.48 4.93
CA ILE A 32 -20.94 -17.43 4.12
C ILE A 32 -20.00 -17.43 2.92
N ALA A 33 -20.43 -18.12 1.86
CA ALA A 33 -19.74 -18.02 0.59
C ALA A 33 -19.61 -16.52 0.32
N ASP A 34 -18.37 -16.06 0.17
CA ASP A 34 -18.12 -14.68 -0.22
C ASP A 34 -18.96 -14.43 -1.48
N PRO A 35 -19.92 -13.49 -1.47
CA PRO A 35 -20.80 -13.26 -2.61
C PRO A 35 -20.03 -12.68 -3.81
N MET A 36 -18.76 -12.34 -3.65
CA MET A 36 -17.89 -11.85 -4.71
C MET A 36 -17.51 -12.95 -5.71
N PRO A 37 -17.22 -12.60 -6.97
CA PRO A 37 -16.60 -13.51 -7.92
C PRO A 37 -15.28 -14.08 -7.40
N ASP A 38 -14.85 -15.21 -7.96
CA ASP A 38 -13.52 -15.74 -7.69
C ASP A 38 -12.43 -14.67 -7.95
N PRO A 39 -11.38 -14.60 -7.11
CA PRO A 39 -10.30 -13.66 -7.33
C PRO A 39 -9.70 -13.83 -8.73
N PRO A 40 -9.47 -12.75 -9.49
CA PRO A 40 -8.97 -12.83 -10.86
C PRO A 40 -7.56 -13.38 -10.99
N HIS A 41 -6.75 -13.31 -9.92
CA HIS A 41 -5.35 -13.69 -9.92
C HIS A 41 -4.97 -14.60 -8.73
N PRO A 42 -5.62 -15.76 -8.55
CA PRO A 42 -5.50 -16.57 -7.34
C PRO A 42 -4.12 -17.24 -7.19
N THR A 43 -3.27 -17.18 -8.23
CA THR A 43 -1.95 -17.82 -8.25
C THR A 43 -0.78 -16.86 -8.04
N LEU A 44 -1.04 -15.55 -7.95
CA LEU A 44 -0.01 -14.54 -7.65
C LEU A 44 0.24 -14.51 -6.14
N THR A 45 1.52 -14.36 -5.76
CA THR A 45 1.95 -14.45 -4.37
C THR A 45 2.85 -13.29 -3.95
N SER A 46 3.36 -12.50 -4.90
CA SER A 46 4.27 -11.37 -4.64
C SER A 46 3.59 -10.04 -4.96
N LEU A 47 3.62 -9.09 -4.02
CA LEU A 47 3.20 -7.71 -4.24
C LEU A 47 4.41 -6.85 -4.61
N ILE A 48 4.36 -6.19 -5.77
CA ILE A 48 5.22 -5.04 -6.11
C ILE A 48 4.36 -3.79 -5.95
N MET A 49 4.81 -2.83 -5.15
CA MET A 49 4.06 -1.59 -4.89
C MET A 49 4.89 -0.36 -5.28
N VAL A 50 4.25 0.56 -6.00
CA VAL A 50 4.79 1.88 -6.33
C VAL A 50 3.87 2.95 -5.75
N PRO A 51 4.34 3.73 -4.75
CA PRO A 51 3.59 4.81 -4.18
C PRO A 51 3.63 6.05 -5.09
N GLY A 52 2.47 6.65 -5.30
CA GLY A 52 2.27 7.85 -6.09
C GLY A 52 2.81 9.10 -5.40
N HIS A 53 3.33 10.04 -6.19
CA HIS A 53 3.91 11.29 -5.70
C HIS A 53 3.49 12.54 -6.49
N ALA A 54 2.92 12.35 -7.69
CA ALA A 54 2.49 13.37 -8.62
C ALA A 54 1.49 12.76 -9.61
N ILE A 55 0.79 13.60 -10.38
CA ILE A 55 -0.22 13.14 -11.35
C ILE A 55 0.15 13.64 -12.73
N TYR A 56 0.30 12.72 -13.68
CA TYR A 56 0.44 13.02 -15.10
C TYR A 56 -0.93 13.05 -15.78
N HIS A 57 -1.19 14.11 -16.53
CA HIS A 57 -2.41 14.32 -17.30
C HIS A 57 -2.11 14.88 -18.70
N GLY A 58 -0.88 14.69 -19.18
CA GLY A 58 -0.42 15.11 -20.50
C GLY A 58 -0.67 14.07 -21.61
N VAL A 59 -0.15 14.35 -22.80
CA VAL A 59 -0.24 13.43 -23.94
C VAL A 59 0.79 12.33 -23.81
N MET A 60 0.37 11.07 -23.91
CA MET A 60 1.25 9.91 -23.71
C MET A 60 2.34 9.76 -24.80
N ASN A 61 3.46 10.45 -24.63
CA ASN A 61 4.64 10.38 -25.48
C ASN A 61 5.94 10.67 -24.69
N GLU A 62 7.09 10.23 -25.19
CA GLU A 62 8.37 10.37 -24.47
C GLU A 62 8.74 11.84 -24.17
N SER A 63 8.46 12.78 -25.08
CA SER A 63 8.77 14.20 -24.84
C SER A 63 7.95 14.80 -23.71
N ASP A 64 6.65 14.52 -23.67
CA ASP A 64 5.74 15.11 -22.69
C ASP A 64 5.83 14.41 -21.33
N LEU A 65 6.10 13.10 -21.31
CA LEU A 65 6.31 12.36 -20.06
C LEU A 65 7.52 12.88 -19.27
N ASN A 66 8.53 13.42 -19.96
CA ASN A 66 9.72 14.00 -19.34
C ASN A 66 9.64 15.52 -19.18
N ASN A 67 8.44 16.12 -19.27
CA ASN A 67 8.22 17.56 -19.22
C ASN A 67 7.20 17.94 -18.13
N ASP A 68 7.60 18.78 -17.19
CA ASP A 68 6.78 19.32 -16.09
C ASP A 68 5.38 19.81 -16.52
N LYS A 69 5.21 20.34 -17.74
CA LYS A 69 3.92 20.86 -18.21
C LYS A 69 2.78 19.82 -18.19
N GLY A 70 3.10 18.55 -18.36
CA GLY A 70 2.12 17.46 -18.34
C GLY A 70 1.79 16.93 -16.95
N TRP A 71 2.44 17.45 -15.91
CA TRP A 71 2.37 16.94 -14.55
C TRP A 71 1.80 17.99 -13.59
N THR A 72 0.91 17.54 -12.71
CA THR A 72 0.58 18.27 -11.48
C THR A 72 1.62 17.94 -10.42
N LEU A 73 2.51 18.90 -10.17
CA LEU A 73 3.67 18.81 -9.28
C LEU A 73 3.58 19.83 -8.14
N GLU A 74 4.12 19.47 -6.98
CA GLU A 74 4.48 20.44 -5.95
C GLU A 74 5.71 21.26 -6.38
N GLU A 75 5.89 22.45 -5.82
CA GLU A 75 7.01 23.34 -6.21
C GLU A 75 8.38 22.69 -6.07
N PHE A 76 8.61 21.90 -5.02
CA PHE A 76 9.88 21.20 -4.79
C PHE A 76 10.11 19.99 -5.72
N GLN A 77 9.09 19.58 -6.50
CA GLN A 77 9.19 18.46 -7.43
C GLN A 77 9.56 18.90 -8.85
N LYS A 78 9.31 20.17 -9.18
CA LYS A 78 9.59 20.76 -10.49
C LYS A 78 11.08 20.75 -10.81
N GLY A 79 11.40 20.54 -12.09
CA GLY A 79 12.78 20.60 -12.59
C GLY A 79 13.68 19.41 -12.24
N GLY A 80 13.14 18.29 -11.72
CA GLY A 80 13.98 17.12 -11.48
C GLY A 80 13.29 15.81 -11.05
N GLN A 81 12.17 15.85 -10.32
CA GLN A 81 11.64 14.60 -9.74
C GLN A 81 10.92 13.67 -10.73
N ILE A 82 10.48 14.18 -11.89
CA ILE A 82 9.82 13.36 -12.91
C ILE A 82 10.69 12.17 -13.32
N LYS A 83 11.99 12.40 -13.57
CA LYS A 83 12.93 11.32 -13.94
C LYS A 83 12.91 10.19 -12.92
N VAL A 84 12.77 10.52 -11.63
CA VAL A 84 12.72 9.54 -10.54
C VAL A 84 11.39 8.79 -10.53
N PHE A 85 10.25 9.47 -10.70
CA PHE A 85 8.94 8.81 -10.83
C PHE A 85 8.92 7.82 -12.00
N MET A 86 9.48 8.23 -13.14
CA MET A 86 9.60 7.38 -14.32
C MET A 86 10.50 6.18 -14.06
N ASN A 87 11.60 6.35 -13.31
CA ASN A 87 12.46 5.24 -12.92
C ASN A 87 11.77 4.27 -11.95
N HIS A 88 10.92 4.75 -11.04
CA HIS A 88 10.10 3.88 -10.17
C HIS A 88 9.18 2.99 -11.02
N ILE A 89 8.45 3.58 -11.97
CA ILE A 89 7.54 2.87 -12.88
C ILE A 89 8.30 1.88 -13.77
N LYS A 90 9.42 2.30 -14.35
CA LYS A 90 10.24 1.41 -15.20
C LYS A 90 10.79 0.23 -14.41
N LYS A 91 11.30 0.46 -13.19
CA LYS A 91 11.82 -0.61 -12.34
C LYS A 91 10.71 -1.57 -11.91
N SER A 92 9.50 -1.07 -11.67
CA SER A 92 8.37 -1.95 -11.31
C SER A 92 7.93 -2.84 -12.46
N ILE A 93 7.98 -2.34 -13.70
CA ILE A 93 7.70 -3.14 -14.90
C ILE A 93 8.77 -4.21 -15.10
N GLU A 94 10.05 -3.88 -14.94
CA GLU A 94 11.16 -4.84 -15.01
C GLU A 94 10.93 -6.01 -14.04
N LEU A 95 10.68 -5.71 -12.76
CA LEU A 95 10.43 -6.75 -11.76
C LEU A 95 9.15 -7.57 -12.03
N LEU A 96 8.11 -6.93 -12.57
CA LEU A 96 6.88 -7.60 -12.95
C LEU A 96 7.10 -8.59 -14.11
N GLN A 97 7.99 -8.25 -15.05
CA GLN A 97 8.36 -9.12 -16.16
C GLN A 97 9.27 -10.27 -15.72
N ASP A 98 10.14 -10.04 -14.72
CA ASP A 98 11.05 -11.04 -14.18
C ASP A 98 10.36 -12.07 -13.26
N ASP A 99 9.22 -11.73 -12.66
CA ASP A 99 8.46 -12.60 -11.76
C ASP A 99 6.99 -12.74 -12.19
N GLU A 100 6.66 -13.89 -12.79
CA GLU A 100 5.30 -14.24 -13.20
C GLU A 100 4.31 -14.38 -12.03
N LYS A 101 4.81 -14.50 -10.79
CA LYS A 101 4.00 -14.56 -9.55
C LYS A 101 3.75 -13.21 -8.93
N SER A 102 4.25 -12.13 -9.53
CA SER A 102 4.07 -10.78 -9.03
C SER A 102 2.80 -10.10 -9.56
N LEU A 103 2.14 -9.36 -8.67
CA LEU A 103 1.13 -8.34 -8.96
C LEU A 103 1.74 -6.96 -8.71
N LEU A 104 1.67 -6.07 -9.70
CA LEU A 104 2.08 -4.67 -9.54
C LEU A 104 0.87 -3.82 -9.15
N VAL A 105 0.95 -3.15 -8.00
CA VAL A 105 -0.04 -2.17 -7.56
C VAL A 105 0.57 -0.76 -7.59
N MET A 106 0.02 0.08 -8.46
CA MET A 106 0.24 1.53 -8.40
C MET A 106 -0.70 2.08 -7.32
N SER A 107 -0.17 2.77 -6.32
CA SER A 107 -0.93 3.17 -5.12
C SER A 107 -0.88 4.68 -4.90
N GLY A 108 -2.03 5.30 -4.67
CA GLY A 108 -2.13 6.74 -4.42
C GLY A 108 -3.43 7.31 -4.97
N GLY A 109 -4.13 8.09 -4.15
CA GLY A 109 -5.45 8.62 -4.47
C GLY A 109 -5.47 9.93 -5.25
N GLU A 110 -6.65 10.53 -5.31
CA GLU A 110 -6.93 11.83 -5.92
C GLU A 110 -6.43 12.98 -5.01
N THR A 111 -5.11 13.07 -4.80
CA THR A 111 -4.49 13.94 -3.77
C THR A 111 -4.32 15.39 -4.19
N ARG A 112 -4.54 15.74 -5.47
CA ARG A 112 -4.27 17.07 -6.04
C ARG A 112 -5.54 17.72 -6.60
N PRO A 113 -5.98 18.87 -6.05
CA PRO A 113 -7.16 19.57 -6.55
C PRO A 113 -7.05 19.95 -8.04
N LEU A 114 -5.84 20.32 -8.50
CA LEU A 114 -5.59 20.78 -9.87
C LEU A 114 -5.58 19.65 -10.92
N ALA A 115 -5.51 18.39 -10.48
CA ALA A 115 -5.51 17.24 -11.39
C ALA A 115 -6.92 16.72 -11.72
N GLY A 116 -7.97 17.26 -11.08
CA GLY A 116 -9.32 16.71 -11.19
C GLY A 116 -9.45 15.32 -10.53
N PRO A 117 -10.49 14.53 -10.87
CA PRO A 117 -10.74 13.21 -10.29
C PRO A 117 -9.82 12.13 -10.92
N LEU A 118 -8.53 12.45 -11.05
CA LEU A 118 -7.49 11.56 -11.53
C LEU A 118 -6.58 11.22 -10.35
N SER A 119 -6.42 9.94 -10.05
CA SER A 119 -5.57 9.49 -8.95
C SER A 119 -4.10 9.39 -9.37
N GLU A 120 -3.18 9.49 -8.40
CA GLU A 120 -1.76 9.23 -8.65
C GLU A 120 -1.56 7.80 -9.22
N ALA A 121 -2.29 6.82 -8.68
CA ALA A 121 -2.28 5.44 -9.14
C ALA A 121 -2.72 5.29 -10.61
N GLN A 122 -3.83 5.91 -11.01
CA GLN A 122 -4.31 5.89 -12.39
C GLN A 122 -3.28 6.49 -13.36
N SER A 123 -2.72 7.64 -13.00
CA SER A 123 -1.67 8.28 -13.78
C SER A 123 -0.48 7.32 -14.00
N TYR A 124 -0.01 6.66 -12.95
CA TYR A 124 1.16 5.77 -13.05
C TYR A 124 0.83 4.50 -13.82
N TRP A 125 -0.37 3.96 -13.65
CA TRP A 125 -0.86 2.81 -14.42
C TRP A 125 -0.94 3.10 -15.92
N GLN A 126 -1.45 4.28 -16.32
CA GLN A 126 -1.48 4.70 -17.73
C GLN A 126 -0.08 4.79 -18.34
N ILE A 127 0.89 5.33 -17.59
CA ILE A 127 2.30 5.37 -18.02
C ILE A 127 2.86 3.96 -18.16
N ALA A 128 2.56 3.05 -17.23
CA ALA A 128 3.03 1.67 -17.31
C ALA A 128 2.46 0.94 -18.52
N GLN A 129 1.16 1.11 -18.81
CA GLN A 129 0.54 0.57 -20.02
C GLN A 129 1.19 1.11 -21.29
N TYR A 130 1.52 2.40 -21.33
CA TYR A 130 2.20 2.99 -22.47
C TYR A 130 3.55 2.30 -22.73
N TYR A 131 4.38 2.10 -21.71
CA TYR A 131 5.64 1.41 -21.87
C TYR A 131 5.45 -0.05 -22.26
N LEU A 132 4.51 -0.75 -21.64
CA LEU A 132 4.25 -2.14 -21.95
C LEU A 132 3.68 -2.34 -23.35
N SER A 133 2.86 -1.42 -23.88
CA SER A 133 2.34 -1.51 -25.25
C SER A 133 3.43 -1.36 -26.33
N LYS A 134 4.59 -0.78 -25.99
CA LYS A 134 5.77 -0.73 -26.86
C LYS A 134 6.59 -2.03 -26.83
N THR A 135 6.35 -2.88 -25.86
CA THR A 135 6.98 -4.20 -25.71
C THR A 135 5.97 -5.28 -26.10
N SER A 136 6.38 -6.40 -26.69
CA SER A 136 5.44 -7.51 -27.00
C SER A 136 4.97 -8.27 -25.74
N SER A 137 4.85 -7.60 -24.59
CA SER A 137 4.66 -8.15 -23.25
C SER A 137 3.23 -7.97 -22.75
N SER A 138 2.24 -8.27 -23.60
CA SER A 138 0.81 -8.07 -23.30
C SER A 138 0.35 -8.78 -22.01
N GLY A 139 0.87 -9.98 -21.71
CA GLY A 139 0.52 -10.73 -20.50
C GLY A 139 0.95 -10.08 -19.18
N SER A 140 1.77 -9.03 -19.20
CA SER A 140 2.10 -8.26 -17.99
C SER A 140 1.00 -7.28 -17.61
N LEU A 141 0.20 -6.79 -18.58
CA LEU A 141 -0.85 -5.79 -18.34
C LEU A 141 -1.94 -6.33 -17.40
N ASP A 142 -2.28 -7.62 -17.54
CA ASP A 142 -3.26 -8.29 -16.70
C ASP A 142 -2.83 -8.37 -15.23
N ARG A 143 -1.55 -8.13 -14.91
CA ARG A 143 -1.00 -8.19 -13.55
C ARG A 143 -0.65 -6.81 -12.99
N ILE A 144 -1.26 -5.76 -13.52
CA ILE A 144 -1.12 -4.39 -12.99
C ILE A 144 -2.49 -3.87 -12.53
N ALA A 145 -2.55 -3.42 -11.29
CA ALA A 145 -3.74 -2.84 -10.69
C ALA A 145 -3.48 -1.44 -10.11
N THR A 146 -4.55 -0.70 -9.88
CA THR A 146 -4.56 0.56 -9.14
C THR A 146 -5.11 0.37 -7.73
N GLU A 147 -4.58 1.14 -6.79
CA GLU A 147 -5.13 1.43 -5.47
C GLU A 147 -5.25 2.95 -5.35
N GLU A 148 -6.48 3.47 -5.22
CA GLU A 148 -6.77 4.89 -5.52
C GLU A 148 -7.30 5.69 -4.32
N HIS A 149 -7.14 5.17 -3.11
CA HIS A 149 -7.67 5.75 -1.89
C HIS A 149 -6.57 6.24 -0.95
N ALA A 150 -5.32 5.79 -1.12
CA ALA A 150 -4.26 6.15 -0.20
C ALA A 150 -3.87 7.64 -0.26
N ARG A 151 -3.76 8.26 0.91
CA ARG A 151 -3.44 9.69 1.08
C ARG A 151 -2.05 9.92 1.66
N ASP A 152 -1.45 8.88 2.24
CA ASP A 152 -0.09 8.90 2.73
C ASP A 152 0.63 7.55 2.54
N SER A 153 1.90 7.51 2.93
CA SER A 153 2.74 6.31 2.79
C SER A 153 2.29 5.09 3.61
N MET A 154 1.58 5.30 4.72
CA MET A 154 1.06 4.19 5.53
C MET A 154 -0.15 3.56 4.83
N GLU A 155 -1.06 4.40 4.35
CA GLU A 155 -2.22 3.97 3.55
C GLU A 155 -1.78 3.36 2.23
N ASN A 156 -0.72 3.89 1.59
CA ASN A 156 -0.20 3.29 0.36
C ASN A 156 0.14 1.82 0.58
N LEU A 157 0.85 1.51 1.68
CA LEU A 157 1.22 0.13 2.01
C LEU A 157 0.02 -0.72 2.41
N LEU A 158 -0.78 -0.23 3.36
CA LEU A 158 -1.94 -0.98 3.86
C LEU A 158 -2.94 -1.27 2.75
N PHE A 159 -3.33 -0.26 1.98
CA PHE A 159 -4.34 -0.42 0.94
C PHE A 159 -3.83 -1.24 -0.23
N SER A 160 -2.53 -1.19 -0.56
CA SER A 160 -1.97 -2.10 -1.57
C SER A 160 -2.01 -3.57 -1.12
N ILE A 161 -1.81 -3.86 0.17
CA ILE A 161 -1.97 -5.22 0.71
C ILE A 161 -3.43 -5.66 0.63
N CYS A 162 -4.39 -4.78 0.97
CA CYS A 162 -5.81 -5.06 0.81
C CYS A 162 -6.18 -5.30 -0.66
N ARG A 163 -5.68 -4.45 -1.57
CA ARG A 163 -5.91 -4.56 -3.01
C ARG A 163 -5.33 -5.86 -3.58
N PHE A 164 -4.18 -6.29 -3.07
CA PHE A 164 -3.62 -7.61 -3.40
C PHE A 164 -4.56 -8.74 -2.95
N TYR A 165 -5.10 -8.68 -1.73
CA TYR A 165 -6.06 -9.68 -1.24
C TYR A 165 -7.34 -9.72 -2.09
N GLU A 166 -7.90 -8.57 -2.45
CA GLU A 166 -9.08 -8.50 -3.32
C GLU A 166 -8.86 -9.21 -4.67
N LEU A 167 -7.65 -9.13 -5.21
CA LEU A 167 -7.33 -9.67 -6.53
C LEU A 167 -6.85 -11.12 -6.51
N THR A 168 -6.38 -11.62 -5.36
CA THR A 168 -5.74 -12.95 -5.26
C THR A 168 -6.40 -13.89 -4.25
N GLY A 169 -7.29 -13.38 -3.39
CA GLY A 169 -7.87 -14.10 -2.26
C GLY A 169 -6.89 -14.42 -1.12
N ASN A 170 -5.64 -13.95 -1.20
CA ASN A 170 -4.59 -14.26 -0.25
C ASN A 170 -3.79 -12.99 0.11
N TYR A 171 -3.17 -12.96 1.27
CA TYR A 171 -2.16 -11.93 1.56
C TYR A 171 -0.84 -12.27 0.85
N PRO A 172 -0.05 -11.25 0.45
CA PRO A 172 1.18 -11.51 -0.28
C PRO A 172 2.18 -12.28 0.60
N ASP A 173 2.91 -13.22 0.01
CA ASP A 173 4.05 -13.90 0.60
C ASP A 173 5.31 -13.03 0.60
N LYS A 174 5.39 -12.08 -0.33
CA LYS A 174 6.50 -11.12 -0.44
C LYS A 174 5.95 -9.74 -0.82
N ILE A 175 6.47 -8.70 -0.19
CA ILE A 175 6.23 -7.31 -0.60
C ILE A 175 7.55 -6.68 -1.05
N THR A 176 7.53 -6.03 -2.21
CA THR A 176 8.61 -5.18 -2.71
C THR A 176 8.06 -3.79 -2.95
N VAL A 177 8.51 -2.81 -2.17
CA VAL A 177 8.17 -1.39 -2.38
C VAL A 177 9.26 -0.71 -3.20
N ILE A 178 8.88 0.03 -4.23
CA ILE A 178 9.79 0.84 -5.04
C ILE A 178 9.45 2.31 -4.80
N GLY A 179 10.39 3.09 -4.29
CA GLY A 179 10.14 4.50 -3.99
C GLY A 179 11.44 5.28 -3.79
N PHE A 180 11.34 6.46 -3.20
CA PHE A 180 12.53 7.24 -2.83
C PHE A 180 13.33 6.57 -1.71
N GLU A 181 14.66 6.51 -1.83
CA GLU A 181 15.55 5.87 -0.84
C GLU A 181 15.44 6.58 0.52
N PHE A 182 15.31 7.91 0.55
CA PHE A 182 15.10 8.62 1.82
C PHE A 182 13.84 8.21 2.59
N LYS A 183 12.84 7.55 1.95
CA LYS A 183 11.62 7.06 2.62
C LYS A 183 11.77 5.62 3.16
N LYS A 184 12.84 4.92 2.79
CA LYS A 184 13.05 3.50 3.07
C LYS A 184 12.94 3.15 4.55
N GLU A 185 13.61 3.93 5.40
CA GLU A 185 13.61 3.71 6.84
C GLU A 185 12.19 3.72 7.41
N ARG A 186 11.38 4.70 7.03
CA ARG A 186 9.98 4.80 7.46
C ARG A 186 9.15 3.59 7.01
N PHE A 187 9.30 3.14 5.77
CA PHE A 187 8.57 1.96 5.28
C PHE A 187 8.99 0.67 6.00
N ILE A 188 10.28 0.45 6.18
CA ILE A 188 10.82 -0.79 6.77
C ILE A 188 10.60 -0.83 8.29
N ASN A 189 10.92 0.25 9.00
CA ASN A 189 10.97 0.23 10.47
C ASN A 189 9.65 0.66 11.10
N ILE A 190 8.84 1.46 10.41
CA ILE A 190 7.56 1.97 10.96
C ILE A 190 6.37 1.28 10.30
N HIS A 191 6.13 1.50 9.00
CA HIS A 191 4.88 1.05 8.35
C HIS A 191 4.76 -0.47 8.31
N ARG A 192 5.80 -1.17 7.84
CA ARG A 192 5.84 -2.64 7.85
C ARG A 192 5.65 -3.19 9.27
N ALA A 193 6.33 -2.61 10.26
CA ALA A 193 6.24 -3.05 11.65
C ALA A 193 4.83 -2.85 12.21
N ALA A 194 4.19 -1.71 11.94
CA ALA A 194 2.83 -1.40 12.35
C ALA A 194 1.79 -2.37 11.78
N LEU A 195 2.06 -2.87 10.56
CA LEU A 195 1.26 -3.89 9.88
C LEU A 195 1.67 -5.33 10.24
N ARG A 196 2.66 -5.50 11.11
CA ARG A 196 3.19 -6.81 11.55
C ARG A 196 3.67 -7.69 10.39
N TYR A 197 4.10 -7.09 9.29
CA TYR A 197 4.58 -7.84 8.15
C TYR A 197 6.05 -8.27 8.39
N PRO A 198 6.42 -9.54 8.18
CA PRO A 198 7.75 -10.05 8.54
C PRO A 198 8.85 -9.41 7.70
N ILE A 199 9.98 -9.08 8.34
CA ILE A 199 11.08 -8.34 7.70
C ILE A 199 11.74 -9.15 6.57
N GLU A 200 11.78 -10.48 6.71
CA GLU A 200 12.35 -11.41 5.74
C GLU A 200 11.54 -11.48 4.44
N ARG A 201 10.28 -11.04 4.48
CA ARG A 201 9.37 -11.02 3.33
C ARG A 201 9.16 -9.61 2.78
N PHE A 202 9.82 -8.60 3.35
CA PHE A 202 9.64 -7.19 3.00
C PHE A 202 10.91 -6.59 2.40
N HIS A 203 10.84 -6.16 1.15
CA HIS A 203 11.94 -5.59 0.40
C HIS A 203 11.62 -4.14 0.02
N TYR A 204 12.64 -3.29 0.03
CA TYR A 204 12.53 -1.90 -0.39
C TYR A 204 13.64 -1.56 -1.39
N ILE A 205 13.25 -1.07 -2.56
CA ILE A 205 14.15 -0.58 -3.60
C ILE A 205 14.02 0.93 -3.62
N GLY A 206 15.03 1.62 -3.09
CA GLY A 206 15.09 3.07 -3.16
C GLY A 206 15.77 3.55 -4.43
N ILE A 207 15.15 4.53 -5.08
CA ILE A 207 15.66 5.21 -6.27
C ILE A 207 15.46 6.70 -6.01
N ASP A 208 16.57 7.43 -5.96
CA ASP A 208 16.63 8.87 -5.73
C ASP A 208 17.18 9.60 -6.98
N PRO A 209 17.02 10.92 -7.07
CA PRO A 209 17.71 11.70 -8.10
C PRO A 209 19.23 11.67 -7.88
N GLU A 210 20.00 11.90 -8.95
CA GLU A 210 21.48 11.97 -8.87
C GLU A 210 21.94 13.07 -7.90
N ASP A 211 21.27 14.23 -7.89
CA ASP A 211 21.53 15.33 -6.98
C ASP A 211 20.45 15.40 -5.88
N ILE A 212 20.72 14.75 -4.74
CA ILE A 212 19.84 14.79 -3.58
C ILE A 212 20.13 16.08 -2.77
N PRO A 213 19.14 16.96 -2.54
CA PRO A 213 19.34 18.10 -1.67
C PRO A 213 19.73 17.67 -0.25
N LYS A 214 20.73 18.34 0.34
CA LYS A 214 21.28 17.98 1.66
C LYS A 214 20.24 17.92 2.78
N ASP A 215 19.17 18.69 2.66
CA ASP A 215 18.13 18.79 3.69
C ASP A 215 17.00 17.77 3.53
N VAL A 216 17.00 16.91 2.50
CA VAL A 216 15.92 15.92 2.28
C VAL A 216 15.79 14.98 3.48
N ALA A 217 16.89 14.42 3.97
CA ALA A 217 16.87 13.52 5.12
C ALA A 217 16.35 14.21 6.39
N LYS A 218 16.76 15.47 6.61
CA LYS A 218 16.28 16.28 7.73
C LYS A 218 14.78 16.57 7.60
N GLY A 219 14.33 16.95 6.41
CA GLY A 219 12.92 17.21 6.11
C GLY A 219 12.05 15.97 6.26
N GLU A 220 12.52 14.81 5.82
CA GLU A 220 11.85 13.53 6.03
C GLU A 220 11.73 13.19 7.51
N ASN A 221 12.83 13.33 8.28
CA ASN A 221 12.80 13.06 9.71
C ASN A 221 11.82 13.98 10.45
N GLN A 222 11.88 15.28 10.17
CA GLN A 222 11.07 16.28 10.85
C GLN A 222 9.59 16.20 10.48
N ASN A 223 9.26 15.89 9.22
CA ASN A 223 7.89 16.02 8.70
C ASN A 223 7.16 14.68 8.55
N SER A 224 7.88 13.55 8.59
CA SER A 224 7.26 12.25 8.36
C SER A 224 7.81 11.11 9.23
N LEU A 225 9.10 10.75 9.19
CA LEU A 225 9.60 9.63 10.00
C LEU A 225 9.35 9.84 11.50
N GLY A 226 9.85 10.93 12.09
CA GLY A 226 9.62 11.26 13.51
C GLY A 226 8.15 11.35 13.95
N PRO A 227 7.22 11.96 13.18
CA PRO A 227 5.80 11.89 13.55
C PRO A 227 5.19 10.49 13.41
N PHE A 228 5.59 9.70 12.43
CA PHE A 228 5.09 8.32 12.32
C PHE A 228 5.64 7.40 13.43
N GLU A 229 6.79 7.71 14.04
CA GLU A 229 7.25 7.00 15.26
C GLU A 229 6.28 7.16 16.43
N GLN A 230 5.57 8.29 16.51
CA GLN A 230 4.64 8.60 17.60
C GLN A 230 3.20 8.18 17.27
N ASP A 231 2.85 8.14 15.99
CA ASP A 231 1.53 7.79 15.49
C ASP A 231 1.67 6.92 14.24
N VAL A 232 1.97 5.64 14.47
CA VAL A 232 2.34 4.66 13.42
C VAL A 232 1.27 4.45 12.36
N TYR A 233 0.01 4.80 12.64
CA TYR A 233 -1.11 4.71 11.70
C TYR A 233 -1.47 6.07 11.07
N GLY A 234 -0.87 7.17 11.52
CA GLY A 234 -1.16 8.51 11.05
C GLY A 234 -2.61 8.93 11.29
N CYS A 235 -3.20 8.53 12.43
CA CYS A 235 -4.60 8.78 12.77
C CYS A 235 -4.81 10.03 13.63
N HIS A 236 -3.74 10.72 14.01
CA HIS A 236 -3.79 11.83 14.96
C HIS A 236 -2.95 13.04 14.50
N GLY A 237 -3.25 14.18 15.12
CA GLY A 237 -2.47 15.42 14.99
C GLY A 237 -2.19 15.82 13.54
N ARG A 238 -0.93 16.17 13.25
CA ARG A 238 -0.52 16.66 11.93
C ARG A 238 -0.60 15.61 10.82
N LEU A 239 -0.45 14.32 11.13
CA LEU A 239 -0.55 13.26 10.13
C LEU A 239 -2.00 13.09 9.67
N TRP A 240 -2.93 13.11 10.61
CA TRP A 240 -4.36 13.13 10.29
C TRP A 240 -4.75 14.35 9.45
N GLN A 241 -4.30 15.56 9.84
CA GLN A 241 -4.55 16.76 9.05
C GLN A 241 -4.00 16.64 7.63
N LYS A 242 -2.78 16.10 7.48
CA LYS A 242 -2.18 15.84 6.16
C LYS A 242 -3.02 14.89 5.30
N LYS A 243 -3.67 13.88 5.89
CA LYS A 243 -4.62 13.01 5.16
C LYS A 243 -5.86 13.77 4.71
N LEU A 244 -6.41 14.61 5.57
CA LEU A 244 -7.57 15.46 5.23
C LEU A 244 -7.24 16.42 4.07
N ASP A 245 -6.08 17.08 4.13
CA ASP A 245 -5.64 18.04 3.10
C ASP A 245 -5.40 17.36 1.75
N ARG A 246 -5.13 16.04 1.76
CA ARG A 246 -4.93 15.20 0.57
C ARG A 246 -6.16 14.43 0.13
N ASN A 247 -7.36 14.84 0.57
CA ASN A 247 -8.62 14.28 0.11
C ASN A 247 -9.59 15.33 -0.45
N PRO A 248 -9.16 16.15 -1.43
CA PRO A 248 -9.98 17.24 -1.97
C PRO A 248 -11.29 16.75 -2.61
N PHE A 249 -11.35 15.49 -3.07
CA PHE A 249 -12.52 14.89 -3.70
C PHE A 249 -13.36 14.01 -2.76
N ARG A 250 -13.04 13.98 -1.46
CA ARG A 250 -13.80 13.25 -0.42
C ARG A 250 -13.98 11.75 -0.71
N ARG A 251 -12.97 11.11 -1.30
CA ARG A 251 -12.90 9.65 -1.45
C ARG A 251 -12.84 9.00 -0.06
N GLN A 252 -13.55 7.89 0.11
CA GLN A 252 -13.59 7.10 1.35
C GLN A 252 -13.31 5.65 1.02
#